data_AF-T0ZJ82-F1
#
_entry.id   AF-T0ZJ82-F1
#
_cell.length_a   1.000
_cell.length_b   1.000
_cell.length_c   1.000
_cell.angle_alpha   90.00
_cell.angle_beta   90.00
_cell.angle_gamma   90.00
#
_symmetry.space_group_name_H-M   'P 1'
#
loop_
_entity.id
_entity.type
_entity.pdbx_description
1 polymer ?
#
loop_
_entity_poly.entity_id
_entity_poly.type
_entity_poly.pdbx_seq_one_letter_code
_entity_poly.pdbx_strand_id
1 'polypeptide(L)' 'MPGPAAAQQPAPRPFSFATVEHLAALRARQPYAARSSALPRTLRRITYAQYRSIRFKPQDALWHHDSMFDVQFYHRGFAF' A
#
# COMPACT_ATOMS: atom_id res chain seq x y z
N MET A 1 -23.33 -9.01 36.90
CA MET A 1 -22.63 -8.15 35.94
C MET A 1 -22.76 -8.77 34.56
N PRO A 2 -23.35 -8.11 33.54
CA PRO A 2 -23.32 -8.62 32.17
C PRO A 2 -21.90 -8.43 31.59
N GLY A 3 -21.33 -9.49 31.01
CA GLY A 3 -19.99 -9.48 30.41
C GLY A 3 -19.95 -8.75 29.06
N PRO A 4 -18.78 -8.28 28.60
CA PRO A 4 -18.65 -7.57 27.34
C PRO A 4 -19.03 -8.49 26.16
N ALA A 5 -19.96 -8.02 25.33
CA ALA A 5 -20.33 -8.68 24.09
C ALA A 5 -19.09 -8.76 23.19
N ALA A 6 -18.68 -9.99 22.85
CA ALA A 6 -17.64 -10.21 21.87
C ALA A 6 -18.09 -9.61 20.53
N ALA A 7 -17.34 -8.62 20.04
CA ALA A 7 -17.55 -8.08 18.71
C ALA A 7 -17.41 -9.22 17.71
N GLN A 8 -18.53 -9.56 17.05
CA GLN A 8 -18.55 -10.55 15.99
C GLN A 8 -17.66 -10.04 14.86
N GLN A 9 -16.46 -10.61 14.74
CA GLN A 9 -15.60 -10.34 13.60
C GLN A 9 -16.29 -10.92 12.36
N PRO A 10 -16.60 -10.10 11.34
CA PRO A 10 -17.19 -10.61 10.12
C PRO A 10 -16.29 -11.69 9.54
N ALA A 11 -16.88 -12.80 9.10
CA ALA A 11 -16.16 -13.89 8.46
C ALA A 11 -15.27 -13.34 7.31
N PRO A 12 -14.06 -13.89 7.11
CA PRO A 12 -13.17 -13.42 6.08
C PRO A 12 -13.88 -13.51 4.73
N ARG A 13 -14.15 -12.35 4.13
CA ARG A 13 -14.70 -12.30 2.77
C ARG A 13 -13.55 -12.59 1.82
N PRO A 14 -13.70 -13.54 0.88
CA PRO A 14 -12.66 -13.83 -0.09
C PRO A 14 -12.37 -12.58 -0.93
N PHE A 15 -11.10 -12.27 -1.13
CA PHE A 15 -10.68 -11.20 -2.01
C PHE A 15 -10.84 -11.66 -3.46
N SER A 16 -11.68 -10.95 -4.22
CA SER A 16 -11.98 -11.27 -5.62
C SER A 16 -12.15 -10.01 -6.46
N PHE A 17 -12.31 -10.17 -7.77
CA PHE A 17 -12.58 -9.05 -8.68
C PHE A 17 -13.81 -8.23 -8.26
N ALA A 18 -14.88 -8.87 -7.79
CA ALA A 18 -16.07 -8.17 -7.30
C ALA A 18 -15.76 -7.25 -6.10
N THR A 19 -14.74 -7.58 -5.30
CA THR A 19 -14.29 -6.71 -4.20
C THR A 19 -13.70 -5.41 -4.75
N VAL A 20 -12.89 -5.49 -5.80
CA VAL A 20 -12.27 -4.33 -6.45
C VAL A 20 -13.34 -3.47 -7.13
N GLU A 21 -14.29 -4.07 -7.86
CA GLU A 21 -15.40 -3.36 -8.50
C GLU A 21 -16.25 -2.59 -7.48
N HIS A 22 -16.61 -3.25 -6.36
CA HIS A 22 -17.37 -2.62 -5.30
C HIS A 22 -16.61 -1.42 -4.69
N LEU A 23 -15.30 -1.58 -4.42
CA LEU A 23 -14.46 -0.48 -3.91
C LEU A 23 -14.33 0.68 -4.92
N ALA A 24 -14.28 0.37 -6.22
CA ALA A 24 -14.24 1.37 -7.27
C ALA A 24 -15.59 2.13 -7.35
N ALA A 25 -16.72 1.42 -7.34
CA ALA A 25 -18.06 2.01 -7.36
C ALA A 25 -18.31 2.92 -6.15
N LEU A 26 -17.86 2.51 -4.96
CA LEU A 26 -17.93 3.35 -3.76
C LEU A 26 -17.11 4.63 -3.90
N ARG A 27 -15.89 4.55 -4.44
CA ARG A 27 -15.04 5.73 -4.65
C ARG A 27 -15.57 6.67 -5.72
N ALA A 28 -16.19 6.14 -6.78
CA ALA A 28 -16.77 6.94 -7.87
C ALA A 28 -17.96 7.80 -7.41
N ARG A 29 -18.65 7.41 -6.33
CA ARG A 29 -19.75 8.17 -5.73
C ARG A 29 -19.28 9.34 -4.84
N GLN A 30 -17.99 9.41 -4.54
CA GLN A 30 -17.40 10.48 -3.73
C GLN A 30 -16.80 11.55 -4.64
N PRO A 31 -16.81 12.84 -4.24
CA PRO A 31 -16.05 13.86 -4.94
C PRO A 31 -14.57 13.47 -5.05
N TYR A 32 -13.94 13.84 -6.15
CA TYR A 32 -12.53 13.57 -6.35
C TYR A 32 -11.68 14.23 -5.25
N ALA A 33 -10.95 13.41 -4.51
CA ALA A 33 -9.95 13.85 -3.54
C ALA A 33 -8.56 13.72 -4.16
N ALA A 34 -7.89 14.85 -4.39
CA ALA A 34 -6.50 14.86 -4.82
C ALA A 34 -5.64 14.12 -3.77
N ARG A 35 -4.87 13.13 -4.22
CA ARG A 35 -3.97 12.40 -3.33
C ARG A 35 -2.86 13.34 -2.89
N SER A 36 -2.63 13.43 -1.59
CA SER A 36 -1.51 14.19 -1.05
C SER A 36 -0.19 13.54 -1.46
N SER A 37 0.59 14.27 -2.25
CA SER A 37 1.98 13.93 -2.56
C SER A 37 2.95 14.50 -1.50
N ALA A 38 2.47 14.71 -0.26
CA ALA A 38 3.30 15.22 0.82
C ALA A 38 4.48 14.26 1.07
N LEU A 39 5.65 14.66 0.58
CA LEU A 39 6.93 14.05 0.87
C LEU A 39 7.73 14.97 1.81
N PRO A 40 8.46 14.38 2.77
CA PRO A 40 9.48 15.10 3.53
C PRO A 40 10.40 15.91 2.59
N ARG A 41 10.81 17.10 3.02
CA ARG A 41 11.61 18.03 2.18
C ARG A 41 12.87 17.38 1.61
N THR A 42 13.46 16.43 2.33
CA THR A 42 14.63 15.66 1.90
C THR A 42 14.34 14.84 0.65
N LEU A 43 13.28 14.01 0.67
CA LEU A 43 12.91 13.13 -0.47
C LEU A 43 12.39 13.90 -1.68
N ARG A 44 11.84 15.08 -1.47
CA ARG A 44 11.34 15.95 -2.55
C ARG A 44 12.47 16.70 -3.30
N ARG A 45 13.65 16.84 -2.69
CA ARG A 45 14.79 17.57 -3.27
C ARG A 45 15.93 16.66 -3.73
N ILE A 46 15.76 15.35 -3.66
CA ILE A 46 16.78 14.43 -4.15
C ILE A 46 16.96 14.61 -5.66
N THR A 47 18.20 14.55 -6.12
CA THR A 47 18.49 14.51 -7.55
C THR A 47 18.14 13.14 -8.12
N TYR A 48 17.99 13.05 -9.45
CA TYR A 48 17.80 11.75 -10.11
C TYR A 48 18.93 10.76 -9.80
N ALA A 49 20.18 11.24 -9.75
CA ALA A 49 21.33 10.40 -9.40
C ALA A 49 21.23 9.83 -7.98
N GLN A 50 20.76 10.62 -7.01
CA GLN A 50 20.51 10.18 -5.64
C GLN A 50 19.32 9.23 -5.55
N TYR A 51 18.22 9.50 -6.26
CA TYR A 51 17.10 8.55 -6.31
C TYR A 51 17.54 7.21 -6.91
N ARG A 52 18.32 7.25 -7.99
CA ARG A 52 18.93 6.07 -8.62
C ARG A 52 20.06 5.47 -7.80
N SER A 53 20.46 5.98 -6.63
CA SER A 53 21.33 5.23 -5.72
C SER A 53 20.53 4.43 -4.69
N ILE A 54 19.24 4.71 -4.52
CA ILE A 54 18.35 3.93 -3.66
C ILE A 54 18.13 2.57 -4.31
N ARG A 55 18.50 1.51 -3.59
CA ARG A 55 18.36 0.12 -4.02
C ARG A 55 17.49 -0.60 -3.01
N PHE A 56 16.53 -1.36 -3.53
CA PHE A 56 15.84 -2.35 -2.72
C PHE A 56 16.84 -3.43 -2.28
N LYS A 57 16.70 -3.92 -1.06
CA LYS A 57 17.49 -5.02 -0.52
C LYS A 57 16.73 -6.32 -0.78
N PRO A 58 17.18 -7.20 -1.71
CA PRO A 58 16.40 -8.38 -2.08
C PRO A 58 16.08 -9.29 -0.90
N GLN A 59 16.93 -9.34 0.12
CA GLN A 59 16.68 -10.12 1.34
C GLN A 59 15.47 -9.64 2.17
N ASP A 60 15.04 -8.38 1.95
CA ASP A 60 13.88 -7.78 2.62
C ASP A 60 12.63 -7.86 1.73
N ALA A 61 12.66 -8.63 0.64
CA ALA A 61 11.50 -8.82 -0.23
C ALA A 61 10.36 -9.50 0.54
N LEU A 62 9.13 -9.07 0.25
CA LEU A 62 7.97 -9.77 0.75
C LEU A 62 7.90 -11.14 0.06
N TRP A 63 7.80 -12.19 0.88
CA TRP A 63 7.87 -13.61 0.51
C TRP A 63 9.24 -14.16 0.14
N HIS A 64 10.30 -13.44 0.49
CA HIS A 64 11.65 -13.97 0.35
C HIS A 64 11.77 -15.31 1.08
N HIS A 65 12.11 -16.36 0.33
CA HIS A 65 12.16 -17.76 0.79
C HIS A 65 10.82 -18.45 1.15
N ASP A 66 9.69 -17.75 1.12
CA ASP A 66 8.37 -18.32 1.41
C ASP A 66 7.59 -18.69 0.13
N SER A 67 8.04 -18.23 -1.03
CA SER A 67 7.33 -18.40 -2.31
C SER A 67 8.30 -18.51 -3.49
N MET A 68 7.78 -18.97 -4.63
CA MET A 68 8.48 -18.88 -5.92
C MET A 68 8.55 -17.43 -6.45
N PHE A 69 7.82 -16.51 -5.83
CA PHE A 69 7.73 -15.12 -6.22
C PHE A 69 8.10 -14.19 -5.07
N ASP A 70 8.94 -13.20 -5.36
CA ASP A 70 9.28 -12.12 -4.45
C ASP A 70 8.52 -10.85 -4.81
N VAL A 71 8.05 -10.12 -3.80
CA VAL A 71 7.47 -8.78 -3.95
C VAL A 71 8.45 -7.73 -3.44
N GLN A 72 8.89 -6.86 -4.33
CA GLN A 72 9.82 -5.77 -4.03
C GLN A 72 9.13 -4.42 -4.17
N PHE A 73 9.48 -3.49 -3.29
CA PHE A 73 8.85 -2.17 -3.23
C PHE A 73 9.76 -1.09 -3.81
N TYR A 74 9.14 -0.11 -4.48
CA TYR A 74 9.83 1.10 -4.93
C TYR A 74 9.79 2.18 -3.85
N HIS A 75 10.88 2.93 -3.74
CA HIS A 75 10.95 4.04 -2.79
C HIS A 75 10.23 5.27 -3.34
N ARG A 76 9.59 6.06 -2.46
CA ARG A 76 8.98 7.34 -2.84
C ARG A 76 10.05 8.43 -2.92
N GLY A 77 9.95 9.33 -3.90
CA GLY A 77 10.93 10.38 -4.15
C GLY A 77 11.08 10.71 -5.62
N PHE A 78 11.69 11.86 -5.92
CA PHE A 78 11.86 12.41 -7.27
C PHE A 78 10.54 12.60 -8.04
N ALA A 79 9.92 11.51 -8.53
CA ALA A 79 8.68 11.49 -9.30
C ALA A 79 7.60 10.51 -8.78
N PHE A 80 7.86 9.76 -7.69
CA PHE A 80 7.00 8.68 -7.18
C PHE A 80 6.54 8.90 -5.73
#